data_AF-A0AA39FDT0-F1
#
_entry.id   AF-A0AA39FDT0-F1
#
_cell.length_a   1.000
_cell.length_b   1.000
_cell.length_c   1.000
_cell.angle_alpha   90.00
_cell.angle_beta   90.00
_cell.angle_gamma   90.00
#
_symmetry.space_group_name_H-M   'P 1'
#
loop_
_entity.id
_entity.type
_entity.pdbx_description
1 polymer ?
#
loop_
_entity_poly.entity_id
_entity_poly.type
_entity_poly.pdbx_seq_one_letter_code
_entity_poly.pdbx_strand_id
1 'polypeptide(L)'
;MVRRYKVVDRINMKPIRQPSIAKKRLLDMTTKTRNYKTTSKLEKLVYDFFEKDCNSRLYPGKKDSVTRNKIEKQKRLLLNSMKNLHTKFMETENAVLSYAMFCRLRPFWVVTPNIHQWETIVYVLLM
;
A
#
# COMPACT_ATOMS: atom_id res chain seq x y z
N MET A 1 6.14 -53.74 -8.34
CA MET A 1 6.96 -52.54 -8.07
C MET A 1 6.26 -51.32 -8.65
N VAL A 2 5.51 -50.55 -7.84
CA VAL A 2 4.97 -49.22 -8.20
C VAL A 2 4.91 -48.39 -6.91
N ARG A 3 5.70 -47.32 -6.84
CA ARG A 3 5.64 -46.33 -5.75
C ARG A 3 4.46 -45.39 -6.01
N ARG A 4 3.58 -45.19 -5.03
CA ARG A 4 2.64 -44.05 -4.99
C ARG A 4 2.88 -43.29 -3.69
N TYR A 5 3.29 -42.03 -3.81
CA TYR A 5 3.52 -41.12 -2.69
C TYR A 5 2.18 -40.75 -2.03
N LYS A 6 2.12 -40.79 -0.69
CA LYS A 6 0.98 -40.32 0.11
C LYS A 6 1.07 -38.79 0.26
N VAL A 7 -0.06 -38.13 0.02
CA VAL A 7 -0.29 -36.69 0.20
C VAL A 7 0.02 -36.28 1.63
N VAL A 8 0.77 -35.19 1.81
CA VAL A 8 1.08 -34.61 3.11
C VAL A 8 -0.05 -33.64 3.48
N ASP A 9 -0.81 -33.96 4.51
CA ASP A 9 -1.95 -33.18 4.97
C ASP A 9 -1.50 -31.88 5.68
N ARG A 10 -2.06 -30.77 5.18
CA ARG A 10 -2.45 -29.51 5.84
C ARG A 10 -1.85 -29.25 7.23
N ILE A 11 -0.89 -28.34 7.26
CA ILE A 11 -0.36 -27.67 8.45
C ILE A 11 -1.49 -27.19 9.38
N ASN A 12 -1.53 -27.78 10.57
CA ASN A 12 -2.39 -27.45 11.71
C ASN A 12 -2.32 -25.95 12.06
N MET A 13 -3.34 -25.18 11.65
CA MET A 13 -3.54 -23.82 12.15
C MET A 13 -4.16 -23.90 13.55
N LYS A 14 -3.38 -23.56 14.59
CA LYS A 14 -3.85 -23.50 15.98
C LYS A 14 -4.88 -22.38 16.13
N PRO A 15 -5.97 -22.55 16.91
CA PRO A 15 -6.99 -21.53 17.08
C PRO A 15 -6.42 -20.27 17.77
N ILE A 16 -6.80 -19.11 17.23
CA ILE A 16 -6.42 -17.79 17.74
C ILE A 16 -7.08 -17.59 19.12
N ARG A 17 -6.27 -17.59 20.18
CA ARG A 17 -6.72 -17.22 21.54
C ARG A 17 -7.01 -15.71 21.55
N GLN A 18 -8.28 -15.31 21.67
CA GLN A 18 -8.59 -13.90 21.91
C GLN A 18 -8.09 -13.49 23.31
N PRO A 19 -7.29 -12.42 23.44
CA PRO A 19 -6.77 -12.00 24.73
C PRO A 19 -7.89 -11.44 25.63
N SER A 20 -7.80 -11.75 26.92
CA SER A 20 -8.71 -11.28 27.98
C SER A 20 -8.74 -9.76 28.09
N ILE A 21 -9.88 -9.20 28.53
CA ILE A 21 -10.16 -7.76 28.70
C ILE A 21 -9.04 -7.01 29.47
N ALA A 22 -8.39 -7.66 30.44
CA ALA A 22 -7.26 -7.09 31.19
C ALA A 22 -6.03 -6.76 30.33
N LYS A 23 -5.75 -7.53 29.26
CA LYS A 23 -4.64 -7.25 28.32
C LYS A 23 -4.93 -6.09 27.39
N LYS A 24 -6.20 -5.73 27.16
CA LYS A 24 -6.55 -4.56 26.33
C LYS A 24 -6.05 -3.27 26.98
N ARG A 25 -6.16 -3.14 28.30
CA ARG A 25 -5.68 -1.95 29.05
C ARG A 25 -4.15 -1.80 29.07
N LEU A 26 -3.39 -2.90 28.98
CA LEU A 26 -1.92 -2.85 28.90
C LEU A 26 -1.40 -2.50 27.49
N LEU A 27 -2.22 -2.62 26.44
CA LEU A 27 -1.88 -2.17 25.08
C LEU A 27 -2.06 -0.65 24.89
N ASP A 28 -2.65 0.06 25.86
CA ASP A 28 -2.80 1.52 25.86
C ASP A 28 -1.60 2.25 26.51
N MET A 29 -0.55 1.53 26.91
CA MET A 29 0.72 2.13 27.34
C MET A 29 1.56 2.61 26.14
N THR A 30 1.20 3.78 25.63
CA THR A 30 2.11 4.72 24.94
C THR A 30 2.64 4.31 23.55
N THR A 31 1.78 4.23 22.54
CA THR A 31 2.20 4.85 21.27
C THR A 31 2.01 6.35 21.41
N LYS A 32 2.94 7.04 22.09
CA LYS A 32 3.16 8.47 21.80
C LYS A 32 3.49 8.53 20.31
N THR A 33 2.48 8.76 19.49
CA THR A 33 2.66 9.05 18.07
C THR A 33 3.52 10.30 18.03
N ARG A 34 4.83 10.11 17.83
CA ARG A 34 5.75 11.21 17.53
C ARG A 34 5.15 11.85 16.27
N ASN A 35 4.48 12.99 16.45
CA ASN A 35 3.99 13.80 15.34
C ASN A 35 5.22 14.32 14.59
N TYR A 36 5.76 13.47 13.70
CA TYR A 36 6.87 13.84 12.86
C TYR A 36 6.35 14.91 11.91
N LYS A 37 6.81 16.15 12.12
CA LYS A 37 6.57 17.25 11.20
C LYS A 37 7.29 16.91 9.91
N THR A 38 6.56 16.33 8.96
CA THR A 38 7.10 16.06 7.62
C THR A 38 7.55 17.38 7.02
N THR A 39 8.75 17.40 6.44
CA THR A 39 9.17 18.54 5.62
C THR A 39 8.32 18.57 4.34
N SER A 40 7.76 19.72 4.00
CA SER A 40 6.93 19.89 2.80
C SER A 40 7.63 19.42 1.52
N LYS A 41 8.95 19.52 1.48
CA LYS A 41 9.81 19.01 0.39
C LYS A 41 9.70 17.50 0.22
N LEU A 42 9.75 16.74 1.31
CA LEU A 42 9.70 15.27 1.26
C LEU A 42 8.32 14.77 0.85
N GLU A 43 7.26 15.42 1.36
CA GLU A 43 5.89 15.12 0.93
C GLU A 43 5.73 15.36 -0.58
N LYS A 44 6.22 16.49 -1.07
CA LYS A 44 6.21 16.80 -2.50
C LYS A 44 6.94 15.73 -3.33
N LEU A 45 8.14 15.29 -2.93
CA LEU A 45 8.87 14.24 -3.63
C LEU A 45 8.08 12.92 -3.72
N VAL A 46 7.42 12.52 -2.63
CA VAL A 46 6.57 11.33 -2.63
C VAL A 46 5.38 11.51 -3.57
N TYR A 47 4.77 12.70 -3.61
CA TYR A 47 3.64 13.00 -4.50
C TYR A 47 4.09 12.95 -5.96
N ASP A 48 5.16 13.67 -6.30
CA ASP A 48 5.75 13.71 -7.65
C ASP A 48 6.13 12.29 -8.11
N PHE A 49 6.64 11.44 -7.20
CA PHE A 49 6.92 10.04 -7.50
C PHE A 49 5.66 9.25 -7.87
N PHE A 50 4.56 9.40 -7.13
CA PHE A 50 3.31 8.70 -7.43
C PHE A 50 2.60 9.28 -8.65
N GLU A 51 2.79 10.55 -9.00
CA GLU A 51 2.22 11.15 -10.21
C GLU A 51 2.83 10.62 -11.51
N LYS A 52 4.04 10.03 -11.46
CA LYS A 52 4.65 9.36 -12.61
C LYS A 52 3.83 8.11 -13.00
N ASP A 53 3.43 8.04 -14.27
CA ASP A 53 2.63 6.95 -14.82
C ASP A 53 3.26 5.56 -14.69
N CYS A 54 4.59 5.50 -14.55
CA CYS A 54 5.32 4.25 -14.32
C CYS A 54 5.20 3.70 -12.88
N ASN A 55 4.62 4.47 -11.96
CA ASN A 55 4.45 4.09 -10.54
C ASN A 55 2.98 3.96 -10.16
N SER A 56 2.13 4.83 -10.70
CA SER A 56 0.68 4.72 -10.59
C SER A 56 0.01 5.25 -11.84
N ARG A 57 -1.17 4.72 -12.22
CA ARG A 57 -1.89 5.14 -13.42
C ARG A 57 -3.25 5.72 -13.08
N LEU A 58 -3.68 6.75 -13.81
CA LEU A 58 -5.05 7.26 -13.69
C LEU A 58 -6.05 6.16 -14.02
N TYR A 59 -7.07 6.01 -13.17
CA TYR A 59 -8.15 5.10 -13.47
C TYR A 59 -9.12 5.76 -14.47
N PRO A 60 -9.55 5.08 -15.54
CA PRO A 60 -10.23 5.71 -16.67
C PRO A 60 -11.69 6.13 -16.39
N GLY A 61 -12.28 5.75 -15.25
CA GLY A 61 -13.69 6.03 -14.95
C GLY A 61 -13.93 7.47 -14.49
N LYS A 62 -14.85 8.21 -15.16
CA LYS A 62 -15.26 9.57 -14.75
C LYS A 62 -15.86 9.65 -13.33
N LYS A 63 -16.42 8.54 -12.83
CA LYS A 63 -16.98 8.43 -11.47
C LYS A 63 -15.97 7.96 -10.43
N ASP A 64 -14.71 7.81 -10.82
CA ASP A 64 -13.64 7.31 -9.95
C ASP A 64 -12.78 8.44 -9.41
N SER A 65 -13.44 9.44 -8.83
CA SER A 65 -12.80 10.43 -7.98
C SER A 65 -12.84 10.01 -6.51
N VAL A 66 -11.92 10.57 -5.72
CA VAL A 66 -11.92 10.51 -4.25
C VAL A 66 -11.87 11.94 -3.75
N THR A 67 -12.74 12.25 -2.79
CA THR A 67 -12.79 13.57 -2.15
C THR A 67 -12.36 13.44 -0.70
N ARG A 68 -11.38 14.24 -0.30
CA ARG A 68 -10.93 14.34 1.09
C ARG A 68 -10.62 15.80 1.41
N ASN A 69 -11.08 16.28 2.57
CA ASN A 69 -10.88 17.66 3.00
C ASN A 69 -11.29 18.70 1.95
N LYS A 70 -12.44 18.48 1.28
CA LYS A 70 -12.96 19.32 0.19
C LYS A 70 -12.08 19.38 -1.08
N ILE A 71 -11.07 18.52 -1.18
CA ILE A 71 -10.25 18.37 -2.39
C ILE A 71 -10.67 17.09 -3.09
N GLU A 72 -11.19 17.24 -4.31
CA GLU A 72 -11.53 16.13 -5.20
C GLU A 72 -10.36 15.84 -6.16
N LYS A 73 -10.00 14.56 -6.30
CA LYS A 73 -8.94 14.09 -7.19
C LYS A 73 -9.37 12.80 -7.88
N GLN A 74 -8.98 12.63 -9.14
CA GLN A 74 -9.15 11.37 -9.86
C GLN A 74 -8.30 10.27 -9.19
N LYS A 75 -8.87 9.07 -9.03
CA LYS A 75 -8.13 7.91 -8.49
C LYS A 75 -6.96 7.58 -9.40
N ARG A 76 -5.83 7.30 -8.77
CA ARG A 76 -4.67 6.66 -9.39
C ARG A 76 -4.48 5.30 -8.76
N LEU A 77 -4.17 4.31 -9.58
CA LEU A 77 -3.98 2.93 -9.17
C LEU A 77 -2.50 2.59 -9.17
N LEU A 78 -2.04 1.95 -8.09
CA LEU A 78 -0.65 1.50 -8.00
C LEU A 78 -0.36 0.43 -9.05
N LEU A 79 0.77 0.55 -9.75
CA LEU A 79 1.22 -0.47 -10.71
C LEU A 79 2.00 -1.62 -10.07
N ASN A 80 2.47 -1.43 -8.83
CA ASN A 80 3.25 -2.44 -8.12
C ASN A 80 2.90 -2.39 -6.62
N SER A 81 3.41 -3.35 -5.86
CA SER A 81 3.28 -3.35 -4.41
C SER A 81 3.93 -2.11 -3.79
N MET A 82 3.36 -1.63 -2.68
CA MET A 82 3.92 -0.51 -1.92
C MET A 82 5.38 -0.74 -1.51
N LYS A 83 5.75 -2.00 -1.23
CA LYS A 83 7.12 -2.37 -0.85
C LYS A 83 8.09 -2.19 -2.01
N ASN A 84 7.72 -2.66 -3.21
CA ASN A 84 8.57 -2.51 -4.40
C ASN A 84 8.70 -1.03 -4.82
N LEU A 85 7.61 -0.28 -4.70
CA LEU A 85 7.62 1.16 -4.99
C LEU A 85 8.48 1.94 -3.99
N HIS A 86 8.52 1.52 -2.73
CA HIS A 86 9.40 2.12 -1.71
C HIS A 86 10.88 1.87 -2.03
N THR A 87 11.26 0.64 -2.39
CA THR A 87 12.62 0.33 -2.86
C THR A 87 12.99 1.19 -4.07
N LYS A 88 12.11 1.22 -5.08
CA LYS A 88 12.31 2.04 -6.29
C LYS A 88 12.46 3.53 -5.96
N PHE A 89 11.65 4.07 -5.04
CA PHE A 89 11.73 5.46 -4.60
C PHE A 89 13.10 5.77 -3.98
N MET A 90 13.60 4.88 -3.11
CA MET A 90 14.92 5.06 -2.50
C MET A 90 16.06 5.06 -3.54
N GLU A 91 15.94 4.24 -4.58
CA GLU A 91 16.92 4.16 -5.67
C GLU A 91 16.87 5.38 -6.60
N THR A 92 15.67 5.86 -6.95
CA THR A 92 15.52 6.92 -7.96
C THR A 92 15.68 8.32 -7.40
N GLU A 93 15.17 8.57 -6.19
CA GLU A 93 15.12 9.92 -5.61
C GLU A 93 16.29 10.19 -4.64
N ASN A 94 17.22 9.23 -4.47
CA ASN A 94 18.37 9.30 -3.56
C ASN A 94 17.99 9.78 -2.14
N ALA A 95 16.77 9.46 -1.70
CA ALA A 95 16.20 9.93 -0.45
C ALA A 95 16.11 8.77 0.56
N VAL A 96 16.49 9.06 1.81
CA VAL A 96 16.37 8.09 2.91
C VAL A 96 15.01 8.26 3.58
N LEU A 97 14.07 7.38 3.27
CA LEU A 97 12.73 7.37 3.83
C LEU A 97 12.39 5.98 4.36
N SER A 98 11.85 5.88 5.57
CA SER A 98 11.37 4.60 6.08
C SER A 98 10.09 4.15 5.35
N TYR A 99 9.90 2.84 5.22
CA TYR A 99 8.72 2.26 4.58
C TYR A 99 7.40 2.75 5.22
N ALA A 100 7.37 2.81 6.56
CA ALA A 100 6.19 3.28 7.29
C ALA A 100 5.88 4.76 6.99
N MET A 101 6.91 5.61 6.91
CA MET A 101 6.73 7.02 6.54
C MET A 101 6.27 7.15 5.09
N PHE A 102 6.86 6.40 4.17
CA PHE A 102 6.46 6.37 2.76
C PHE A 102 4.98 6.01 2.60
N CYS A 103 4.52 4.97 3.31
CA CYS A 103 3.10 4.59 3.31
C CYS A 103 2.19 5.68 3.87
N ARG A 104 2.63 6.40 4.91
CA ARG A 104 1.87 7.50 5.51
C ARG A 104 1.78 8.72 4.59
N LEU A 105 2.84 9.01 3.84
CA LEU A 105 2.92 10.12 2.89
C LEU A 105 2.28 9.81 1.54
N ARG A 106 1.80 8.59 1.33
CA ARG A 106 1.07 8.24 0.12
C ARG A 106 -0.14 9.17 -0.06
N PRO A 107 -0.29 9.83 -1.23
CA PRO A 107 -1.45 10.67 -1.50
C PRO A 107 -2.75 9.87 -1.38
N PHE A 108 -3.82 10.50 -0.87
CA PHE A 108 -5.07 9.80 -0.58
C PHE A 108 -5.80 9.30 -1.84
N TRP A 109 -5.53 9.90 -3.01
CA TRP A 109 -6.11 9.51 -4.29
C TRP A 109 -5.35 8.35 -4.96
N VAL A 110 -4.24 7.89 -4.36
CA VAL A 110 -3.48 6.73 -4.84
C VAL A 110 -3.94 5.47 -4.11
N VAL A 111 -4.56 4.56 -4.83
CA VAL A 111 -5.29 3.41 -4.31
C VAL A 111 -4.65 2.11 -4.78
N THR A 112 -4.65 1.10 -3.91
CA THR A 112 -4.23 -0.25 -4.28
C THR A 112 -5.32 -0.88 -5.16
N PRO A 113 -5.00 -1.42 -6.35
CA PRO A 113 -6.02 -1.94 -7.25
C PRO A 113 -6.59 -3.25 -6.70
N ASN A 114 -7.89 -3.46 -6.94
CA ASN A 114 -8.54 -4.77 -6.85
C ASN A 114 -8.26 -5.60 -8.13
N ILE A 115 -8.47 -6.92 -8.10
CA ILE A 115 -8.24 -7.88 -9.18
C ILE A 115 -8.82 -7.39 -10.53
N HIS A 116 -10.08 -6.96 -10.57
CA HIS A 116 -10.70 -6.43 -11.80
C HIS A 116 -10.06 -5.13 -12.32
N GLN A 117 -9.58 -4.30 -11.40
CA GLN A 117 -8.90 -3.05 -11.75
C GLN A 117 -7.51 -3.35 -12.32
N TRP A 118 -6.82 -4.38 -11.80
CA TRP A 118 -5.57 -4.86 -12.37
C TRP A 118 -5.74 -5.31 -13.82
N GLU A 119 -6.77 -6.10 -14.12
CA GLU A 119 -7.06 -6.52 -15.50
C GLU A 119 -7.21 -5.29 -16.40
N THR A 120 -8.03 -4.32 -15.99
CA THR A 120 -8.26 -3.09 -16.75
C THR A 120 -6.96 -2.32 -17.02
N ILE A 121 -6.10 -2.18 -16.01
CA ILE A 121 -4.82 -1.49 -16.16
C ILE A 121 -3.88 -2.24 -17.12
N VAL A 122 -3.83 -3.58 -17.03
CA VAL A 122 -2.98 -4.44 -17.87
C VAL A 122 -3.43 -4.35 -19.33
N TYR A 123 -4.73 -4.40 -19.60
CA TYR A 123 -5.26 -4.23 -20.96
C TYR A 123 -4.92 -2.86 -21.54
N VAL A 124 -5.00 -1.78 -20.74
CA VAL A 124 -4.62 -0.42 -21.18
C VAL A 124 -3.09 -0.22 -21.26
N LEU A 125 -2.28 -1.13 -20.70
CA LEU A 125 -0.81 -1.13 -20.88
C LEU A 125 -0.36 -1.90 -22.13
N LEU A 126 -1.18 -2.83 -22.62
CA LEU A 126 -0.89 -3.67 -23.78
C LEU A 126 -1.38 -3.07 -25.11
N MET A 127 -2.13 -1.97 -25.06
CA MET A 127 -2.56 -1.18 -26.22
C MET A 127 -1.80 0.14 -26.28
#